data_AF-A0A7C9RJH1-F1
#
_entry.id   AF-A0A7C9RJH1-F1
#
_cell.length_a   1.000
_cell.length_b   1.000
_cell.length_c   1.000
_cell.angle_alpha   90.00
_cell.angle_beta   90.00
_cell.angle_gamma   90.00
#
_symmetry.space_group_name_H-M   'P 1'
#
loop_
_entity.id
_entity.type
_entity.pdbx_description
1 polymer ?
#
loop_
_entity_poly.entity_id
_entity_poly.type
_entity_poly.pdbx_seq_one_letter_code
_entity_poly.pdbx_strand_id
1 'polypeptide(L)'
;GSPLSTATTLVNGTATNTVSWYTGEDGPDPARGTAVAGIDQSISVQYGARANEDAFVAQLKNIAVYAAVSTNASNPNANGQLTALNSRIVDNLAVHPGTQSIQDIQADFAGAQAAVKTAKDRQTQTGSVAQSMLDSIQGINDNEVATKILALQTSLQASYQTTASLYQMSLVKFL
;
A
#
# COMPACT_ATOMS: atom_id res chain seq x y z
N GLY A 1 -46.55 -24.25 -7.47
CA GLY A 1 -46.67 -22.85 -7.89
C GLY A 1 -45.38 -22.15 -7.53
N SER A 2 -44.81 -21.33 -8.42
CA SER A 2 -43.56 -20.64 -8.12
C SER A 2 -43.78 -19.71 -6.92
N PRO A 3 -42.95 -19.75 -5.86
CA PRO A 3 -43.13 -18.97 -4.62
C PRO A 3 -43.16 -17.45 -4.83
N LEU A 4 -42.83 -16.98 -6.03
CA LEU A 4 -42.87 -15.58 -6.43
C LEU A 4 -44.30 -15.01 -6.56
N SER A 5 -45.32 -15.82 -6.87
CA SER A 5 -46.68 -15.32 -7.14
C SER A 5 -47.48 -14.92 -5.89
N THR A 6 -46.97 -15.21 -4.69
CA THR A 6 -47.60 -14.86 -3.40
C THR A 6 -46.73 -13.95 -2.54
N ALA A 7 -45.61 -13.45 -3.09
CA ALA A 7 -44.71 -12.57 -2.35
C ALA A 7 -45.32 -11.18 -2.19
N THR A 8 -45.85 -10.87 -1.01
CA THR A 8 -46.42 -9.55 -0.66
C THR A 8 -45.43 -8.63 0.03
N THR A 9 -44.31 -9.15 0.54
CA THR A 9 -43.26 -8.41 1.27
C THR A 9 -41.87 -8.95 0.93
N LEU A 10 -40.82 -8.15 1.16
CA LEU A 10 -39.46 -8.67 1.17
C LEU A 10 -39.28 -9.59 2.38
N VAL A 11 -38.63 -10.73 2.18
CA VAL A 11 -38.24 -11.67 3.23
C VAL A 11 -36.72 -11.82 3.17
N ASN A 12 -36.05 -11.78 4.33
CA ASN A 12 -34.61 -11.99 4.38
C ASN A 12 -34.24 -13.39 3.86
N GLY A 13 -33.19 -13.43 3.04
CA GLY A 13 -32.56 -14.68 2.64
C GLY A 13 -31.94 -15.39 3.84
N THR A 14 -32.16 -16.69 3.92
CA THR A 14 -31.66 -17.64 4.91
C THR A 14 -30.98 -18.78 4.16
N ALA A 15 -30.09 -19.53 4.80
CA ALA A 15 -29.44 -20.69 4.18
C ALA A 15 -30.44 -21.75 3.66
N THR A 16 -31.68 -21.74 4.14
CA THR A 16 -32.77 -22.62 3.71
C THR A 16 -33.54 -22.16 2.47
N ASN A 17 -33.49 -20.87 2.12
CA ASN A 17 -34.27 -20.30 1.01
C ASN A 17 -33.42 -19.52 -0.01
N THR A 18 -32.10 -19.43 0.22
CA THR A 18 -31.14 -18.86 -0.72
C THR A 18 -29.84 -19.65 -0.70
N VAL A 19 -29.17 -19.71 -1.85
CA VAL A 19 -27.86 -20.35 -1.97
C VAL A 19 -26.79 -19.32 -1.64
N SER A 20 -26.11 -19.48 -0.51
CA SER A 20 -24.90 -18.69 -0.19
C SER A 20 -23.73 -19.23 -1.00
N TRP A 21 -23.44 -18.57 -2.13
CA TRP A 21 -22.35 -18.93 -3.05
C TRP A 21 -20.97 -18.46 -2.58
N TYR A 22 -20.91 -17.63 -1.54
CA TYR A 22 -19.67 -17.20 -0.89
C TYR A 22 -19.98 -16.80 0.57
N THR A 23 -19.34 -17.44 1.54
CA THR A 23 -19.49 -17.12 2.97
C THR A 23 -18.46 -16.09 3.46
N GLY A 24 -17.33 -15.94 2.75
CA GLY A 24 -16.31 -14.93 3.03
C GLY A 24 -15.76 -14.90 4.45
N GLU A 25 -14.97 -13.86 4.73
CA GLU A 25 -14.65 -13.43 6.08
C GLU A 25 -15.86 -12.69 6.66
N ASP A 26 -16.47 -13.24 7.71
CA ASP A 26 -17.69 -12.73 8.36
C ASP A 26 -17.42 -12.15 9.76
N GLY A 27 -16.19 -11.65 9.97
CA GLY A 27 -15.79 -11.04 11.25
C GLY A 27 -16.49 -9.69 11.50
N PRO A 28 -16.77 -9.32 12.76
CA PRO A 28 -17.37 -8.03 13.10
C PRO A 28 -16.41 -6.83 12.91
N ASP A 29 -15.11 -7.10 12.75
CA ASP A 29 -14.09 -6.06 12.60
C ASP A 29 -14.21 -5.31 11.26
N PRO A 30 -13.72 -4.05 11.16
CA PRO A 30 -13.71 -3.31 9.91
C PRO A 30 -13.01 -4.09 8.78
N ALA A 31 -13.57 -4.05 7.58
CA ALA A 31 -13.01 -4.78 6.44
C ALA A 31 -11.57 -4.38 6.12
N ARG A 32 -11.17 -3.12 6.36
CA ARG A 32 -9.78 -2.66 6.19
C ARG A 32 -8.82 -3.28 7.20
N GLY A 33 -9.30 -3.61 8.39
CA GLY A 33 -8.52 -4.20 9.47
C GLY A 33 -8.11 -5.66 9.25
N THR A 34 -8.63 -6.33 8.21
CA THR A 34 -8.27 -7.74 7.93
C THR A 34 -6.83 -7.91 7.42
N ALA A 35 -6.21 -6.84 6.92
CA ALA A 35 -4.79 -6.83 6.57
C ALA A 35 -4.16 -5.52 7.04
N VAL A 36 -3.08 -5.64 7.81
CA VAL A 36 -2.36 -4.51 8.39
C VAL A 36 -0.87 -4.68 8.13
N ALA A 37 -0.22 -3.62 7.65
CA ALA A 37 1.21 -3.58 7.45
C ALA A 37 1.83 -2.42 8.24
N GLY A 38 2.92 -2.69 8.95
CA GLY A 38 3.81 -1.65 9.47
C GLY A 38 4.62 -1.04 8.34
N ILE A 39 4.52 0.27 8.15
CA ILE A 39 5.25 1.02 7.10
C ILE A 39 6.37 1.89 7.67
N ASP A 40 6.41 2.10 8.99
CA ASP A 40 7.51 2.72 9.73
C ASP A 40 7.46 2.27 11.22
N GLN A 41 8.43 2.67 12.04
CA GLN A 41 8.59 2.29 13.46
C GLN A 41 7.33 2.49 14.32
N SER A 42 6.43 3.41 13.94
CA SER A 42 5.17 3.63 14.67
C SER A 42 4.00 3.96 13.73
N ILE A 43 4.09 3.55 12.46
CA ILE A 43 3.04 3.82 11.48
C ILE A 43 2.62 2.49 10.87
N SER A 44 1.35 2.14 11.05
CA SER A 44 0.70 1.01 10.39
C SER A 44 -0.38 1.50 9.45
N VAL A 45 -0.57 0.79 8.35
CA VAL A 45 -1.64 1.03 7.39
C VAL A 45 -2.51 -0.22 7.29
N GLN A 46 -3.82 0.00 7.32
CA GLN A 46 -4.84 -1.02 7.13
C GLN A 46 -5.26 -1.01 5.65
N TYR A 47 -5.22 -2.15 5.00
CA TYR A 47 -5.49 -2.29 3.55
C TYR A 47 -6.23 -3.59 3.22
N GLY A 48 -6.85 -4.21 4.21
CA GLY A 48 -7.71 -5.38 4.02
C GLY A 48 -8.91 -5.07 3.13
N ALA A 49 -9.51 -6.09 2.55
CA ALA A 49 -10.74 -6.02 1.76
C ALA A 49 -11.62 -7.22 2.05
N ARG A 50 -12.94 -7.09 1.93
CA ARG A 50 -13.84 -8.24 1.93
C ARG A 50 -14.82 -8.15 0.77
N ALA A 51 -15.17 -9.30 0.19
CA ALA A 51 -16.11 -9.34 -0.93
C ALA A 51 -17.57 -9.17 -0.49
N ASN A 52 -17.88 -9.41 0.79
CA ASN A 52 -19.20 -9.23 1.39
C ASN A 52 -19.43 -7.80 1.93
N GLU A 53 -18.57 -6.83 1.61
CA GLU A 53 -18.82 -5.43 1.95
C GLU A 53 -20.11 -4.92 1.29
N ASP A 54 -20.86 -4.08 2.01
CA ASP A 54 -22.21 -3.67 1.64
C ASP A 54 -22.28 -3.05 0.24
N ALA A 55 -21.27 -2.27 -0.13
CA ALA A 55 -21.19 -1.62 -1.44
C ALA A 55 -21.22 -2.65 -2.60
N PHE A 56 -20.44 -3.73 -2.50
CA PHE A 56 -20.37 -4.77 -3.54
C PHE A 56 -21.64 -5.63 -3.54
N VAL A 57 -22.12 -6.00 -2.35
CA VAL A 57 -23.30 -6.84 -2.18
C VAL A 57 -24.55 -6.13 -2.69
N ALA A 58 -24.70 -4.84 -2.40
CA ALA A 58 -25.82 -4.03 -2.88
C ALA A 58 -25.83 -3.97 -4.42
N GLN A 59 -24.69 -3.73 -5.05
CA GLN A 59 -24.63 -3.66 -6.51
C GLN A 59 -24.96 -5.01 -7.16
N LEU A 60 -24.42 -6.11 -6.64
CA LEU A 60 -24.71 -7.44 -7.14
C LEU A 60 -26.17 -7.84 -6.94
N LYS A 61 -26.78 -7.48 -5.79
CA LYS A 61 -28.21 -7.69 -5.53
C LYS A 61 -29.07 -6.97 -6.55
N ASN A 62 -28.76 -5.71 -6.91
CA ASN A 62 -29.52 -4.97 -7.91
C ASN A 62 -29.44 -5.60 -9.30
N ILE A 63 -28.26 -6.07 -9.71
CA ILE A 63 -28.08 -6.80 -10.98
C ILE A 63 -28.87 -8.13 -10.97
N ALA A 64 -28.80 -8.87 -9.86
CA ALA A 64 -29.53 -10.13 -9.71
C ALA A 64 -31.06 -9.93 -9.75
N VAL A 65 -31.57 -8.88 -9.09
CA VAL A 65 -33.01 -8.53 -9.14
C VAL A 65 -33.42 -8.16 -10.57
N TYR A 66 -32.61 -7.39 -11.28
CA TYR A 66 -32.90 -7.06 -12.69
C TYR A 66 -32.95 -8.32 -13.56
N ALA A 67 -31.98 -9.23 -13.42
CA ALA A 67 -31.90 -10.46 -14.20
C ALA A 67 -33.02 -11.47 -13.85
N ALA A 68 -33.49 -11.48 -12.61
CA ALA A 68 -34.53 -12.41 -12.15
C ALA A 68 -35.95 -11.99 -12.56
N VAL A 69 -36.18 -10.71 -12.85
CA VAL A 69 -37.50 -10.22 -13.26
C VAL A 69 -37.73 -10.54 -14.73
N SER A 70 -38.75 -11.36 -14.99
CA SER A 70 -39.29 -11.57 -16.34
C SER A 70 -40.75 -11.12 -16.38
N THR A 71 -41.15 -10.52 -17.50
CA THR A 71 -42.54 -10.12 -17.76
C THR A 71 -43.06 -10.84 -19.01
N ASN A 72 -44.38 -11.04 -19.08
CA ASN A 72 -45.05 -11.61 -20.24
C ASN A 72 -45.87 -10.51 -20.96
N ALA A 73 -45.89 -10.54 -22.30
CA ALA A 73 -46.70 -9.64 -23.13
C ALA A 73 -48.21 -9.70 -22.83
N SER A 74 -48.71 -10.80 -22.24
CA SER A 74 -50.10 -10.93 -21.82
C SER A 74 -50.42 -10.24 -20.48
N ASN A 75 -49.42 -9.72 -19.76
CA ASN A 75 -49.64 -9.06 -18.47
C ASN A 75 -49.92 -7.55 -18.67
N PRO A 76 -51.13 -7.05 -18.35
CA PRO A 76 -51.47 -5.64 -18.53
C PRO A 76 -50.66 -4.68 -17.65
N ASN A 77 -50.06 -5.18 -16.55
CA ASN A 77 -49.23 -4.38 -15.63
C ASN A 77 -47.73 -4.43 -15.96
N ALA A 78 -47.32 -5.17 -17.00
CA ALA A 78 -45.91 -5.41 -17.31
C ALA A 78 -45.11 -4.10 -17.47
N ASN A 79 -45.68 -3.10 -18.16
CA ASN A 79 -45.02 -1.82 -18.38
C ASN A 79 -44.80 -1.04 -17.08
N GLY A 80 -45.81 -0.99 -16.20
CA GLY A 80 -45.70 -0.36 -14.88
C GLY A 80 -44.69 -1.07 -13.97
N GLN A 81 -44.64 -2.40 -14.01
CA GLN A 81 -43.68 -3.20 -13.26
C GLN A 81 -42.24 -2.95 -13.71
N LEU A 82 -41.97 -2.92 -15.01
CA LEU A 82 -40.66 -2.61 -15.56
C LEU A 82 -40.24 -1.16 -15.26
N THR A 83 -41.17 -0.21 -15.34
CA THR A 83 -40.90 1.20 -15.03
C THR A 83 -40.53 1.36 -13.55
N ALA A 84 -41.31 0.79 -12.63
CA ALA A 84 -41.03 0.82 -11.20
C ALA A 84 -39.72 0.10 -10.84
N LEU A 85 -39.43 -1.03 -11.51
CA LEU A 85 -38.17 -1.75 -11.34
C LEU A 85 -36.98 -0.88 -11.76
N ASN A 86 -37.05 -0.26 -12.93
CA ASN A 86 -35.99 0.62 -13.43
C ASN A 86 -35.76 1.80 -12.48
N SER A 87 -36.81 2.46 -11.99
CA SER A 87 -36.67 3.55 -11.02
C SER A 87 -35.99 3.09 -9.72
N ARG A 88 -36.35 1.91 -9.19
CA ARG A 88 -35.73 1.36 -7.97
C ARG A 88 -34.28 0.96 -8.18
N ILE A 89 -33.93 0.40 -9.34
CA ILE A 89 -32.54 0.06 -9.66
C ILE A 89 -31.69 1.32 -9.76
N VAL A 90 -32.17 2.35 -10.47
CA VAL A 90 -31.45 3.61 -10.59
C VAL A 90 -31.24 4.26 -9.22
N ASP A 91 -32.27 4.28 -8.38
CA ASP A 91 -32.15 4.79 -7.01
C ASP A 91 -31.15 3.95 -6.20
N ASN A 92 -31.32 2.62 -6.14
CA ASN A 92 -30.41 1.73 -5.39
C ASN A 92 -28.95 1.71 -5.89
N LEU A 93 -28.68 2.12 -7.14
CA LEU A 93 -27.33 2.29 -7.68
C LEU A 93 -26.74 3.68 -7.40
N ALA A 94 -27.56 4.64 -6.98
CA ALA A 94 -27.09 5.93 -6.55
C ALA A 94 -26.34 5.82 -5.22
N VAL A 95 -25.47 6.80 -4.95
CA VAL A 95 -24.77 6.91 -3.67
C VAL A 95 -25.69 7.61 -2.69
N HIS A 96 -26.08 6.93 -1.61
CA HIS A 96 -26.89 7.52 -0.54
C HIS A 96 -26.03 7.83 0.70
N PRO A 97 -26.26 8.98 1.36
CA PRO A 97 -25.61 9.28 2.63
C PRO A 97 -25.86 8.20 3.69
N GLY A 98 -24.80 7.83 4.41
CA GLY A 98 -24.87 6.82 5.48
C GLY A 98 -24.82 5.37 5.00
N THR A 99 -24.67 5.13 3.69
CA THR A 99 -24.37 3.81 3.14
C THR A 99 -22.94 3.76 2.63
N GLN A 100 -22.27 2.62 2.77
CA GLN A 100 -20.93 2.44 2.21
C GLN A 100 -21.04 2.38 0.67
N SER A 101 -20.33 3.27 -0.01
CA SER A 101 -20.20 3.24 -1.47
C SER A 101 -18.89 2.63 -1.92
N ILE A 102 -18.79 2.26 -3.20
CA ILE A 102 -17.53 1.80 -3.79
C ILE A 102 -16.50 2.93 -3.80
N GLN A 103 -16.95 4.17 -3.94
CA GLN A 103 -16.10 5.36 -3.91
C GLN A 103 -15.46 5.55 -2.53
N ASP A 104 -16.19 5.26 -1.45
CA ASP A 104 -15.63 5.29 -0.09
C ASP A 104 -14.53 4.24 0.08
N ILE A 105 -14.78 3.01 -0.39
CA ILE A 105 -13.78 1.93 -0.39
C ILE A 105 -12.53 2.34 -1.20
N GLN A 106 -12.72 2.97 -2.37
CA GLN A 106 -11.62 3.48 -3.18
C GLN A 106 -10.84 4.59 -2.47
N ALA A 107 -11.54 5.50 -1.78
CA ALA A 107 -10.91 6.57 -1.00
C ALA A 107 -10.08 6.01 0.15
N ASP A 108 -10.56 4.98 0.86
CA ASP A 108 -9.81 4.28 1.91
C ASP A 108 -8.50 3.70 1.36
N PHE A 109 -8.56 3.00 0.22
CA PHE A 109 -7.37 2.44 -0.42
C PHE A 109 -6.41 3.53 -0.93
N ALA A 110 -6.94 4.62 -1.47
CA ALA A 110 -6.13 5.76 -1.89
C ALA A 110 -5.42 6.42 -0.70
N GLY A 111 -6.10 6.57 0.44
CA GLY A 111 -5.51 7.06 1.69
C GLY A 111 -4.40 6.14 2.20
N ALA A 112 -4.63 4.83 2.21
CA ALA A 112 -3.62 3.82 2.54
C ALA A 112 -2.40 3.93 1.62
N GLN A 113 -2.61 4.03 0.30
CA GLN A 113 -1.53 4.17 -0.68
C GLN A 113 -0.75 5.47 -0.50
N ALA A 114 -1.44 6.58 -0.22
CA ALA A 114 -0.79 7.86 0.06
C ALA A 114 0.10 7.79 1.30
N ALA A 115 -0.39 7.19 2.39
CA ALA A 115 0.40 7.00 3.61
C ALA A 115 1.65 6.15 3.36
N VAL A 116 1.52 5.04 2.63
CA VAL A 116 2.66 4.20 2.20
C VAL A 116 3.66 5.02 1.39
N LYS A 117 3.19 5.82 0.43
CA LYS A 117 4.06 6.65 -0.41
C LYS A 117 4.84 7.67 0.44
N THR A 118 4.16 8.37 1.34
CA THR A 118 4.81 9.35 2.23
C THR A 118 5.88 8.69 3.11
N ALA A 119 5.62 7.51 3.66
CA ALA A 119 6.61 6.78 4.44
C ALA A 119 7.82 6.36 3.59
N LYS A 120 7.59 5.88 2.36
CA LYS A 120 8.65 5.54 1.41
C LYS A 120 9.52 6.75 1.07
N ASP A 121 8.91 7.91 0.80
CA ASP A 121 9.63 9.14 0.48
C ASP A 121 10.51 9.56 1.66
N ARG A 122 9.98 9.52 2.90
CA ARG A 122 10.74 9.81 4.12
C ARG A 122 11.92 8.86 4.32
N GLN A 123 11.70 7.55 4.21
CA GLN A 123 12.75 6.54 4.38
C GLN A 123 13.85 6.69 3.32
N THR A 124 13.47 7.02 2.09
CA THR A 124 14.42 7.31 1.01
C THR A 124 15.29 8.50 1.36
N GLN A 125 14.68 9.60 1.85
CA GLN A 125 15.42 10.78 2.28
C GLN A 125 16.37 10.48 3.44
N THR A 126 15.90 9.75 4.46
CA THR A 126 16.74 9.32 5.58
C THR A 126 17.90 8.46 5.11
N GLY A 127 17.67 7.55 4.16
CA GLY A 127 18.71 6.73 3.53
C GLY A 127 19.76 7.58 2.83
N SER A 128 19.35 8.58 2.05
CA SER A 128 20.27 9.50 1.36
C SER A 128 21.13 10.32 2.34
N VAL A 129 20.55 10.76 3.46
CA VAL A 129 21.29 11.47 4.52
C VAL A 129 22.28 10.54 5.20
N ALA A 130 21.86 9.32 5.56
CA ALA A 130 22.74 8.32 6.16
C ALA A 130 23.90 7.94 5.22
N GLN A 131 23.63 7.79 3.91
CA GLN A 131 24.66 7.55 2.91
C GLN A 131 25.62 8.73 2.81
N SER A 132 25.13 9.97 2.78
CA SER A 132 25.98 11.17 2.74
C SER A 132 26.90 11.27 3.98
N MET A 133 26.38 10.92 5.16
CA MET A 133 27.19 10.83 6.38
C MET A 133 28.23 9.71 6.30
N LEU A 134 27.86 8.55 5.75
CA LEU A 134 28.77 7.45 5.54
C LEU A 134 29.88 7.83 4.57
N ASP A 135 29.54 8.46 3.45
CA ASP A 135 30.48 8.96 2.44
C ASP A 135 31.40 10.04 3.03
N SER A 136 30.92 10.85 3.98
CA SER A 136 31.76 11.81 4.70
C SER A 136 32.74 11.15 5.69
N ILE A 137 32.40 9.99 6.25
CA ILE A 137 33.25 9.26 7.20
C ILE A 137 34.24 8.35 6.47
N GLN A 138 33.77 7.63 5.44
CA GLN A 138 34.56 6.70 4.64
C GLN A 138 35.29 7.38 3.49
N GLY A 139 34.81 8.54 3.07
CA GLY A 139 35.45 9.38 2.06
C GLY A 139 36.81 9.79 2.55
N ILE A 140 37.82 9.09 2.06
CA ILE A 140 39.21 9.46 2.23
C ILE A 140 39.36 10.87 1.65
N ASN A 141 39.75 11.84 2.48
CA ASN A 141 40.11 13.15 1.98
C ASN A 141 41.44 13.02 1.23
N ASP A 142 41.39 12.97 -0.10
CA ASP A 142 42.56 12.80 -0.96
C ASP A 142 43.64 13.86 -0.67
N ASN A 143 43.26 15.07 -0.24
CA ASN A 143 44.22 16.10 0.16
C ASN A 143 44.92 15.74 1.48
N GLU A 144 44.20 15.16 2.44
CA GLU A 144 44.77 14.68 3.71
C GLU A 144 45.69 13.47 3.48
N VAL A 145 45.30 12.57 2.58
CA VAL A 145 46.16 11.45 2.19
C VAL A 145 47.39 11.94 1.43
N ALA A 146 47.24 12.87 0.49
CA ALA A 146 48.36 13.47 -0.22
C ALA A 146 49.33 14.20 0.74
N THR A 147 48.82 14.93 1.74
CA THR A 147 49.68 15.57 2.75
C THR A 147 50.38 14.56 3.65
N LYS A 148 49.69 13.50 4.09
CA LYS A 148 50.30 12.42 4.89
C LYS A 148 51.35 11.65 4.08
N ILE A 149 51.10 11.38 2.80
CA ILE A 149 52.07 10.76 1.90
C ILE A 149 53.27 11.67 1.67
N LEU A 150 53.05 12.97 1.44
CA LEU A 150 54.13 13.94 1.26
C LEU A 150 54.99 14.05 2.52
N ALA A 151 54.36 14.17 3.69
CA ALA A 151 55.06 14.19 4.98
C ALA A 151 55.87 12.91 5.21
N LEU A 152 55.30 11.75 4.85
CA LEU A 152 56.00 10.46 4.93
C LEU A 152 57.21 10.42 3.98
N GLN A 153 57.07 10.87 2.73
CA GLN A 153 58.18 10.97 1.76
C GLN A 153 59.29 11.89 2.29
N THR A 154 58.94 13.05 2.85
CA THR A 154 59.92 13.97 3.45
C THR A 154 60.64 13.32 4.64
N SER A 155 59.92 12.61 5.51
CA SER A 155 60.52 11.92 6.66
C SER A 155 61.47 10.79 6.23
N LEU A 156 61.12 10.06 5.17
CA LEU A 156 61.97 9.01 4.60
C LEU A 156 63.22 9.62 3.96
N GLN A 157 63.09 10.67 3.16
CA GLN A 157 64.24 11.37 2.56
C GLN A 157 65.19 11.92 3.64
N ALA A 158 64.65 12.53 4.69
CA ALA A 158 65.45 13.02 5.81
C ALA A 158 66.16 11.87 6.56
N SER A 159 65.47 10.74 6.77
CA SER A 159 66.06 9.56 7.41
C SER A 159 67.16 8.94 6.55
N TYR A 160 66.99 8.89 5.22
CA TYR A 160 68.02 8.43 4.29
C TYR A 160 69.22 9.36 4.23
N GLN A 161 69.02 10.68 4.20
CA GLN A 161 70.12 11.64 4.29
C GLN A 161 70.87 11.53 5.62
N THR A 162 70.14 11.41 6.73
CA THR A 162 70.75 11.25 8.07
C THR A 162 71.54 9.95 8.15
N THR A 163 70.99 8.85 7.63
CA THR A 163 71.67 7.54 7.58
C THR A 163 72.90 7.61 6.68
N ALA A 164 72.84 8.26 5.51
CA ALA A 164 73.97 8.45 4.62
C ALA A 164 75.08 9.32 5.25
N SER A 165 74.71 10.38 5.98
CA SER A 165 75.66 11.20 6.76
C SER A 165 76.28 10.40 7.92
N LEU A 166 75.51 9.58 8.62
CA LEU A 166 76.01 8.64 9.63
C LEU A 166 76.98 7.61 9.03
N TYR A 167 76.68 7.06 7.86
CA TYR A 167 77.57 6.14 7.14
C TYR A 167 78.85 6.84 6.65
N GLN A 168 78.78 8.08 6.16
CA GLN A 168 79.96 8.86 5.80
C GLN A 168 80.84 9.18 7.02
N MET A 169 80.23 9.48 8.18
CA MET A 169 80.96 9.63 9.43
C MET A 169 81.53 8.31 9.98
N SER A 170 80.87 7.18 9.71
CA SER A 170 81.23 5.86 10.25
C SER A 170 82.27 5.11 9.41
N LEU A 171 82.43 5.39 8.11
CA LEU A 171 83.33 4.63 7.23
C LEU A 171 84.46 5.45 6.59
N VAL A 172 84.34 6.77 6.43
CA VAL A 172 85.41 7.59 5.77
C VAL A 172 86.43 8.15 6.76
N LYS A 173 86.22 7.97 8.08
CA LYS A 173 87.18 8.42 9.11
C LYS A 173 88.02 7.28 9.71
N PHE A 174 87.96 6.07 9.15
CA PHE A 174 88.69 4.90 9.67
C PHE A 174 89.68 4.26 8.68
N LEU A 175 89.93 4.89 7.54
CA LEU A 175 91.08 4.64 6.66
C LEU A 175 91.74 5.98 6.32
#